data_AF-A0A9W7MCF7-F1
#
_entry.id   AF-A0A9W7MCF7-F1
#
_cell.length_a   1.000
_cell.length_b   1.000
_cell.length_c   1.000
_cell.angle_alpha   90.00
_cell.angle_beta   90.00
_cell.angle_gamma   90.00
#
_symmetry.space_group_name_H-M   'P 1'
#
loop_
_entity.id
_entity.type
_entity.pdbx_description
1 polymer ?
#
loop_
_entity_poly.entity_id
_entity_poly.type
_entity_poly.pdbx_seq_one_letter_code
_entity_poly.pdbx_strand_id
1 'polypeptide(L)'
;MLIRRLKTLLKPLSDSHLRLIATESTQNQLNYPSNPPNPITPINQSTLLKVCTILFQQQNSPDSRLYSSLSSYGSSFNPEFFLQVCYTFPYSWRPIYRFFLYTQKAPHFTHNSVTFNKMLDVIGKSRNIDLFWEICQEMGKLGLVNDKTFRIVLKTLALARELKKCVGFFHLMNEFGVGYTLETLNKVVESLCKDKLVEEAKFVTFKLKEWVEPNGVTYKWLIWGFCDVGDLIEASKIWNLMMDEGFEPDVEVVETMMVALFKTNKYDEAMKVFQMMRVKRMTDLGLSSYRLVIKWMCKRGKIEQANGMFEEMRQRGIEADNLTLSLIIYGLLARGRIREAYSITDRIENPDINVYHGLIKGLLRLRKASEATQVFREMIKRGCEPIMHTYIMLLQGHLGKRGRKGHDPLVNFDSIFVGGLIKAGKTLEATKYVERTMKGGMEVPRFDYSKFLHYYSNEEGVTMFKDVSKKLREVGLFDLADILERYGQKMATRDRRRDRALEP
;
A
#
# COMPACT_ATOMS: atom_id res chain seq x y z
N MET A 1 -24.76 3.75 -51.18
CA MET A 1 -24.81 2.57 -52.08
C MET A 1 -23.68 1.55 -51.86
N LEU A 2 -23.01 1.53 -50.69
CA LEU A 2 -22.03 0.50 -50.30
C LEU A 2 -22.50 -0.43 -49.16
N ILE A 3 -23.69 -0.22 -48.60
CA ILE A 3 -24.26 -1.03 -47.50
C ILE A 3 -25.08 -2.24 -48.01
N ARG A 4 -25.28 -2.36 -49.33
CA ARG A 4 -26.05 -3.45 -49.96
C ARG A 4 -25.21 -4.61 -50.54
N ARG A 5 -23.87 -4.57 -50.44
CA ARG A 5 -22.97 -5.63 -50.95
C ARG A 5 -22.28 -6.50 -49.88
N LEU A 6 -22.53 -6.27 -48.59
CA LEU A 6 -21.96 -7.08 -47.49
C LEU A 6 -22.97 -8.02 -46.80
N LYS A 7 -24.24 -8.04 -47.25
CA LYS A 7 -25.28 -8.95 -46.72
C LYS A 7 -25.44 -10.27 -47.48
N THR A 8 -24.54 -10.59 -48.41
CA THR A 8 -24.62 -11.78 -49.29
C THR A 8 -23.57 -12.87 -49.00
N LEU A 9 -22.89 -12.83 -47.85
CA LEU A 9 -21.93 -13.89 -47.44
C LEU A 9 -22.28 -14.58 -46.10
N LEU A 10 -23.50 -14.40 -45.60
CA LEU A 10 -24.01 -15.14 -44.45
C LEU A 10 -25.25 -15.93 -44.87
N LYS A 11 -25.04 -17.20 -45.23
CA LYS A 11 -26.08 -18.24 -45.13
C LYS A 11 -25.62 -19.29 -44.11
N PRO A 12 -26.55 -19.82 -43.29
CA PRO A 12 -26.25 -20.76 -42.22
C PRO A 12 -26.16 -22.20 -42.78
N LEU A 13 -25.18 -22.96 -42.30
CA LEU A 13 -25.11 -24.42 -42.41
C LEU A 13 -25.11 -24.95 -40.97
N SER A 14 -26.29 -25.24 -40.42
CA SER A 14 -26.97 -26.55 -40.42
C SER A 14 -26.29 -27.59 -39.53
N ASP A 15 -26.94 -27.83 -38.38
CA ASP A 15 -26.95 -29.03 -37.56
C ASP A 15 -26.71 -30.33 -38.35
N SER A 16 -25.55 -30.97 -38.19
CA SER A 16 -25.42 -32.40 -38.54
C SER A 16 -24.21 -33.14 -37.96
N HIS A 17 -23.56 -32.70 -36.87
CA HIS A 17 -22.43 -33.46 -36.26
C HIS A 17 -22.47 -33.59 -34.72
N LEU A 18 -23.61 -33.27 -34.07
CA LEU A 18 -23.80 -33.39 -32.61
C LEU A 18 -24.54 -34.66 -32.16
N ARG A 19 -24.29 -35.80 -32.82
CA ARG A 19 -24.80 -37.10 -32.33
C ARG A 19 -23.80 -38.21 -32.61
N LEU A 20 -22.99 -38.55 -31.62
CA LEU A 20 -22.66 -39.94 -31.29
C LEU A 20 -21.92 -39.99 -29.95
N ILE A 21 -22.47 -40.82 -29.05
CA ILE A 21 -21.91 -41.32 -27.79
C ILE A 21 -22.16 -40.44 -26.57
N ALA A 22 -23.45 -40.35 -26.20
CA ALA A 22 -23.87 -40.37 -24.81
C ALA A 22 -24.93 -41.47 -24.68
N THR A 23 -24.53 -42.64 -24.16
CA THR A 23 -25.32 -43.52 -23.28
C THR A 23 -24.50 -44.79 -23.04
N GLU A 24 -23.89 -44.89 -21.86
CA GLU A 24 -24.04 -46.08 -21.01
C GLU A 24 -23.56 -45.72 -19.61
N SER A 25 -24.54 -45.43 -18.77
CA SER A 25 -24.42 -45.32 -17.32
C SER A 25 -24.45 -46.73 -16.73
N THR A 26 -23.36 -47.15 -16.08
CA THR A 26 -23.43 -48.13 -15.00
C THR A 26 -22.60 -47.64 -13.84
N GLN A 27 -23.25 -47.70 -12.68
CA GLN A 27 -22.79 -47.31 -11.36
C GLN A 27 -21.40 -47.89 -11.06
N ASN A 28 -20.47 -47.05 -10.61
CA ASN A 28 -19.57 -47.44 -9.53
C ASN A 28 -19.03 -46.22 -8.78
N GLN A 29 -18.86 -46.44 -7.49
CA GLN A 29 -18.67 -45.48 -6.41
C GLN A 29 -17.50 -44.52 -6.63
N LEU A 30 -17.71 -43.28 -6.19
CA LEU A 30 -16.71 -42.22 -6.03
C LEU A 30 -15.56 -42.69 -5.11
N ASN A 31 -14.50 -43.22 -5.71
CA ASN A 31 -13.16 -43.18 -5.14
C ASN A 31 -12.42 -42.00 -5.79
N TYR A 32 -12.21 -40.94 -5.02
CA TYR A 32 -11.27 -39.87 -5.39
C TYR A 32 -9.89 -40.50 -5.65
N PRO A 33 -9.27 -40.33 -6.83
CA PRO A 33 -7.83 -40.48 -6.93
C PRO A 33 -7.23 -39.30 -6.16
N SER A 34 -6.61 -39.62 -5.04
CA SER A 34 -5.65 -38.76 -4.36
C SER A 34 -4.71 -38.12 -5.38
N ASN A 35 -4.48 -36.81 -5.19
CA ASN A 35 -3.52 -35.97 -5.92
C ASN A 35 -2.33 -36.76 -6.48
N PRO A 36 -1.93 -36.58 -7.76
CA PRO A 36 -0.62 -37.02 -8.16
C PRO A 36 0.41 -36.21 -7.36
N PRO A 37 1.45 -36.85 -6.79
CA PRO A 37 2.52 -36.11 -6.14
C PRO A 37 3.27 -35.35 -7.23
N ASN A 38 3.24 -34.01 -7.18
CA ASN A 38 4.18 -33.17 -7.93
C ASN A 38 5.60 -33.52 -7.44
N PRO A 39 6.47 -34.14 -8.25
CA PRO A 39 7.88 -34.15 -7.95
C PRO A 39 8.42 -32.81 -8.46
N ILE A 40 8.41 -31.77 -7.59
CA ILE A 40 9.25 -30.60 -7.82
C ILE A 40 10.68 -31.13 -7.76
N THR A 41 11.25 -31.46 -8.92
CA THR A 41 12.67 -31.76 -9.01
C THR A 41 13.39 -30.46 -8.67
N PRO A 42 14.14 -30.38 -7.56
CA PRO A 42 14.87 -29.16 -7.22
C PRO A 42 15.83 -28.85 -8.36
N ILE A 43 15.73 -27.65 -8.93
CA ILE A 43 16.65 -27.19 -9.98
C ILE A 43 18.06 -27.27 -9.42
N ASN A 44 18.95 -27.95 -10.16
CA ASN A 44 20.35 -28.04 -9.79
C ASN A 44 20.99 -26.63 -9.85
N GLN A 45 21.23 -26.04 -8.69
CA GLN A 45 21.80 -24.71 -8.53
C GLN A 45 23.16 -24.55 -9.23
N SER A 46 23.96 -25.63 -9.30
CA SER A 46 25.24 -25.60 -10.00
C SER A 46 25.07 -25.49 -11.52
N THR A 47 24.02 -26.12 -12.07
CA THR A 47 23.67 -26.01 -13.49
C THR A 47 23.13 -24.62 -13.80
N LEU A 48 22.26 -24.07 -12.94
CA LEU A 48 21.75 -22.70 -13.08
C LEU A 48 22.89 -21.68 -13.11
N LEU A 49 23.84 -21.77 -12.17
CA LEU A 49 24.98 -20.85 -12.10
C LEU A 49 25.86 -20.93 -13.37
N LYS A 50 26.13 -22.15 -13.87
CA LYS A 50 26.91 -22.35 -15.11
C LYS A 50 26.21 -21.75 -16.32
N VAL A 51 24.91 -22.02 -16.48
CA VAL A 51 24.11 -21.46 -17.59
C VAL A 51 24.04 -19.94 -17.51
N CYS A 52 23.80 -19.36 -16.33
CA CYS A 52 23.81 -17.92 -16.14
C CYS A 52 25.19 -17.31 -16.47
N THR A 53 26.28 -17.97 -16.07
CA THR A 53 27.65 -17.52 -16.39
C THR A 53 27.90 -17.52 -17.89
N ILE A 54 27.51 -18.60 -18.59
CA ILE A 54 27.60 -18.68 -20.06
C ILE A 54 26.80 -17.56 -20.72
N LEU A 55 25.54 -17.38 -20.31
CA LEU A 55 24.65 -16.35 -20.86
C LEU A 55 25.22 -14.93 -20.65
N PHE A 56 25.83 -14.66 -19.50
CA PHE A 56 26.45 -13.37 -19.21
C PHE A 56 27.74 -13.14 -20.02
N GLN A 57 28.65 -14.11 -20.03
CA GLN A 57 29.94 -14.00 -20.74
C GLN A 57 29.76 -13.94 -22.26
N GLN A 58 28.84 -14.73 -22.77
CA GLN A 58 28.61 -14.86 -24.20
C GLN A 58 27.53 -13.93 -24.72
N GLN A 59 27.01 -12.97 -23.95
CA GLN A 59 25.88 -12.13 -24.35
C GLN A 59 26.06 -11.38 -25.69
N ASN A 60 27.30 -11.07 -26.10
CA ASN A 60 27.63 -10.42 -27.37
C ASN A 60 28.28 -11.36 -28.42
N SER A 61 28.36 -12.67 -28.16
CA SER A 61 28.93 -13.64 -29.10
C SER A 61 27.95 -13.99 -30.24
N PRO A 62 28.41 -14.60 -31.35
CA PRO A 62 27.50 -15.19 -32.35
C PRO A 62 26.60 -16.29 -31.78
N ASP A 63 25.39 -16.44 -32.32
CA ASP A 63 24.41 -17.43 -31.86
C ASP A 63 24.93 -18.87 -31.90
N SER A 64 25.72 -19.22 -32.91
CA SER A 64 26.33 -20.55 -33.04
C SER A 64 27.16 -20.95 -31.81
N ARG A 65 27.97 -20.02 -31.29
CA ARG A 65 28.84 -20.25 -30.12
C ARG A 65 28.04 -20.36 -28.83
N LEU A 66 27.00 -19.53 -28.68
CA LEU A 66 26.13 -19.61 -27.51
C LEU A 66 25.37 -20.94 -27.51
N TYR A 67 24.81 -21.33 -28.65
CA TYR A 67 24.00 -22.53 -28.77
C TYR A 67 24.83 -23.80 -28.57
N SER A 68 26.07 -23.84 -29.08
CA SER A 68 26.98 -24.95 -28.81
C SER A 68 27.36 -25.06 -27.32
N SER A 69 27.40 -23.94 -26.61
CA SER A 69 27.70 -23.91 -25.17
C SER A 69 26.51 -24.32 -24.31
N LEU A 70 25.28 -24.14 -24.81
CA LEU A 70 24.03 -24.48 -24.11
C LEU A 70 23.51 -25.90 -24.44
N SER A 71 23.96 -26.50 -25.55
CA SER A 71 23.48 -27.80 -26.03
C SER A 71 23.68 -28.94 -25.01
N SER A 72 24.78 -28.91 -24.25
CA SER A 72 25.09 -29.89 -23.20
C SER A 72 24.13 -29.83 -22.00
N TYR A 73 23.33 -28.77 -21.89
CA TYR A 73 22.37 -28.56 -20.81
C TYR A 73 20.91 -28.65 -21.28
N GLY A 74 20.66 -28.89 -22.57
CA GLY A 74 19.33 -28.79 -23.19
C GLY A 74 18.23 -29.61 -22.51
N SER A 75 18.57 -30.80 -22.01
CA SER A 75 17.63 -31.69 -21.29
C SER A 75 17.17 -31.16 -19.93
N SER A 76 17.87 -30.17 -19.36
CA SER A 76 17.53 -29.57 -18.06
C SER A 76 16.58 -28.39 -18.16
N PHE A 77 16.27 -27.91 -19.37
CA PHE A 77 15.49 -26.69 -19.57
C PHE A 77 14.00 -26.97 -19.53
N ASN A 78 13.33 -26.32 -18.59
CA ASN A 78 11.87 -26.28 -18.46
C ASN A 78 11.43 -24.85 -18.09
N PRO A 79 10.13 -24.52 -18.14
CA PRO A 79 9.65 -23.18 -17.84
C PRO A 79 10.11 -22.63 -16.48
N GLU A 80 10.23 -23.47 -15.45
CA GLU A 80 10.71 -23.04 -14.12
C GLU A 80 12.19 -22.66 -14.16
N PHE A 81 13.03 -23.45 -14.85
CA PHE A 81 14.45 -23.12 -15.06
C PHE A 81 14.60 -21.77 -15.78
N PHE A 82 13.78 -21.51 -16.80
CA PHE A 82 13.77 -20.23 -17.50
C PHE A 82 13.41 -19.06 -16.58
N LEU A 83 12.44 -19.24 -15.68
CA LEU A 83 12.10 -18.23 -14.68
C LEU A 83 13.26 -17.96 -13.71
N GLN A 84 13.96 -19.00 -13.24
CA GLN A 84 15.14 -18.84 -12.38
C GLN A 84 16.26 -18.05 -13.07
N VAL A 85 16.51 -18.30 -14.36
CA VAL A 85 17.44 -17.48 -15.15
C VAL A 85 16.98 -16.03 -15.20
N CYS A 86 15.69 -15.76 -15.42
CA CYS A 86 15.15 -14.40 -15.41
C CYS A 86 15.28 -13.71 -14.04
N TYR A 87 15.12 -14.45 -12.94
CA TYR A 87 15.33 -13.92 -11.59
C TYR A 87 16.80 -13.61 -11.29
N THR A 88 17.73 -14.33 -11.93
CA THR A 88 19.18 -14.04 -11.83
C THR A 88 19.56 -12.75 -12.56
N PHE A 89 18.84 -12.39 -13.63
CA PHE A 89 19.12 -11.21 -14.46
C PHE A 89 17.96 -10.19 -14.45
N PRO A 90 17.58 -9.59 -13.32
CA PRO A 90 16.36 -8.78 -13.22
C PRO A 90 16.37 -7.48 -14.05
N TYR A 91 17.55 -7.02 -14.48
CA TYR A 91 17.74 -5.78 -15.25
C TYR A 91 18.53 -5.99 -16.57
N SER A 92 18.98 -7.22 -16.85
CA SER A 92 19.85 -7.52 -18.00
C SER A 92 19.07 -8.31 -19.05
N TRP A 93 18.45 -7.59 -19.99
CA TRP A 93 17.58 -8.18 -20.99
C TRP A 93 18.30 -9.06 -22.03
N ARG A 94 19.54 -8.72 -22.40
CA ARG A 94 20.28 -9.42 -23.48
C ARG A 94 20.51 -10.92 -23.18
N PRO A 95 21.06 -11.31 -22.01
CA PRO A 95 21.18 -12.72 -21.63
C PRO A 95 19.86 -13.48 -21.72
N ILE A 96 18.77 -12.89 -21.22
CA ILE A 96 17.45 -13.51 -21.19
C ILE A 96 16.87 -13.64 -22.60
N TYR A 97 16.95 -12.59 -23.42
CA TYR A 97 16.42 -12.64 -24.79
C TYR A 97 17.15 -13.68 -25.64
N ARG A 98 18.47 -13.79 -25.52
CA ARG A 98 19.22 -14.81 -26.24
C ARG A 98 18.91 -16.22 -25.74
N PHE A 99 18.70 -16.37 -24.44
CA PHE A 99 18.24 -17.65 -23.89
C PHE A 99 16.84 -18.02 -24.39
N PHE A 100 15.93 -17.04 -24.47
CA PHE A 100 14.60 -17.20 -25.04
C PHE A 100 14.64 -17.66 -26.51
N LEU A 101 15.46 -17.03 -27.35
CA LEU A 101 15.65 -17.44 -28.75
C LEU A 101 16.19 -18.87 -28.87
N TYR A 102 17.07 -19.28 -27.95
CA TYR A 102 17.57 -20.65 -27.89
C TYR A 102 16.45 -21.64 -27.48
N THR A 103 15.71 -21.34 -26.41
CA THR A 103 14.65 -22.23 -25.90
C THR A 103 13.47 -22.33 -26.86
N GLN A 104 13.18 -21.30 -27.66
CA GLN A 104 12.16 -21.34 -28.70
C GLN A 104 12.49 -22.32 -29.84
N LYS A 105 13.77 -22.60 -30.10
CA LYS A 105 14.22 -23.59 -31.09
C LYS A 105 14.30 -25.01 -30.51
N ALA A 106 14.18 -25.18 -29.21
CA ALA A 106 14.30 -26.47 -28.56
C ALA A 106 12.95 -27.24 -28.63
N PRO A 107 12.90 -28.45 -29.22
CA PRO A 107 11.64 -29.17 -29.47
C PRO A 107 10.90 -29.60 -28.21
N HIS A 108 11.60 -29.69 -27.07
CA HIS A 108 11.02 -30.10 -25.78
C HIS A 108 10.62 -28.95 -24.87
N PHE A 109 10.78 -27.69 -25.32
CA PHE A 109 10.51 -26.51 -24.52
C PHE A 109 9.37 -25.70 -25.14
N THR A 110 8.33 -25.45 -24.34
CA THR A 110 7.21 -24.59 -24.76
C THR A 110 7.08 -23.42 -23.80
N HIS A 111 7.18 -22.20 -24.33
CA HIS A 111 6.90 -20.99 -23.56
C HIS A 111 5.40 -20.87 -23.28
N ASN A 112 5.09 -20.45 -22.05
CA ASN A 112 3.72 -20.15 -21.62
C ASN A 112 3.61 -18.68 -21.18
N SER A 113 2.39 -18.25 -20.86
CA SER A 113 2.12 -16.87 -20.43
C SER A 113 2.97 -16.41 -19.25
N VAL A 114 3.36 -17.30 -18.33
CA VAL A 114 4.18 -16.95 -17.16
C VAL A 114 5.60 -16.60 -17.58
N THR A 115 6.22 -17.42 -18.43
CA THR A 115 7.57 -17.17 -18.96
C THR A 115 7.65 -15.89 -19.79
N PHE A 116 6.68 -15.67 -20.70
CA PHE A 116 6.58 -14.44 -21.48
C PHE A 116 6.38 -13.21 -20.60
N ASN A 117 5.45 -13.26 -19.63
CA ASN A 117 5.22 -12.15 -18.71
C ASN A 117 6.48 -11.80 -17.90
N LYS A 118 7.26 -12.80 -17.47
CA LYS A 118 8.52 -12.54 -16.75
C LYS A 118 9.58 -11.94 -17.66
N MET A 119 9.67 -12.39 -18.91
CA MET A 119 10.57 -11.82 -19.90
C MET A 119 10.21 -10.37 -20.24
N LEU A 120 8.91 -10.07 -20.46
CA LEU A 120 8.41 -8.70 -20.64
C LEU A 120 8.77 -7.83 -19.43
N ASP A 121 8.58 -8.31 -18.18
CA ASP A 121 9.00 -7.56 -16.98
C ASP A 121 10.49 -7.15 -17.02
N VAL A 122 11.38 -8.05 -17.45
CA VAL A 122 12.82 -7.73 -17.52
C VAL A 122 13.15 -6.80 -18.69
N ILE A 123 12.61 -7.06 -19.89
CA ILE A 123 12.84 -6.19 -21.06
C ILE A 123 12.27 -4.80 -20.79
N GLY A 124 11.09 -4.70 -20.20
CA GLY A 124 10.45 -3.44 -19.84
C GLY A 124 11.29 -2.59 -18.89
N LYS A 125 11.90 -3.21 -17.87
CA LYS A 125 12.85 -2.54 -16.96
C LYS A 125 14.08 -1.98 -17.66
N SER A 126 14.52 -2.64 -18.73
CA SER A 126 15.66 -2.18 -19.54
C SER A 126 15.32 -1.08 -20.56
N ARG A 127 14.04 -0.71 -20.69
CA ARG A 127 13.52 0.32 -21.61
C ARG A 127 13.81 0.08 -23.09
N ASN A 128 14.10 -1.16 -23.50
CA ASN A 128 14.17 -1.54 -24.90
C ASN A 128 12.75 -1.72 -25.46
N ILE A 129 12.09 -0.62 -25.83
CA ILE A 129 10.67 -0.62 -26.21
C ILE A 129 10.41 -1.35 -27.54
N ASP A 130 11.37 -1.34 -28.47
CA ASP A 130 11.19 -1.99 -29.78
C ASP A 130 11.15 -3.51 -29.61
N LEU A 131 12.14 -4.09 -28.93
CA LEU A 131 12.12 -5.51 -28.59
C LEU A 131 10.91 -5.85 -27.71
N PHE A 132 10.59 -5.00 -26.74
CA PHE A 132 9.41 -5.21 -25.88
C PHE A 132 8.13 -5.35 -26.72
N TRP A 133 7.98 -4.52 -27.76
CA TRP A 133 6.85 -4.55 -28.66
C TRP A 133 6.83 -5.81 -29.55
N GLU A 134 7.97 -6.22 -30.08
CA GLU A 134 8.10 -7.48 -30.84
C GLU A 134 7.63 -8.68 -30.01
N ILE A 135 8.07 -8.76 -28.75
CA ILE A 135 7.66 -9.86 -27.85
C ILE A 135 6.16 -9.81 -27.53
N CYS A 136 5.57 -8.61 -27.43
CA CYS A 136 4.12 -8.47 -27.29
C CYS A 136 3.36 -9.01 -28.52
N GLN A 137 3.86 -8.75 -29.73
CA GLN A 137 3.28 -9.26 -30.96
C GLN A 137 3.36 -10.78 -31.04
N GLU A 138 4.53 -11.36 -30.72
CA GLU A 138 4.71 -12.82 -30.69
C GLU A 138 3.80 -13.48 -29.65
N MET A 139 3.70 -12.91 -28.45
CA MET A 139 2.80 -13.41 -27.41
C MET A 139 1.33 -13.36 -27.83
N GLY A 140 0.94 -12.32 -28.56
CA GLY A 140 -0.40 -12.16 -29.15
C GLY A 140 -0.71 -13.23 -30.19
N LYS A 141 0.20 -13.47 -31.16
CA LYS A 141 0.06 -14.53 -32.18
C LYS A 141 -0.13 -15.92 -31.56
N LEU A 142 0.56 -16.18 -30.45
CA LEU A 142 0.48 -17.46 -29.74
C LEU A 142 -0.76 -17.60 -28.84
N GLY A 143 -1.60 -16.56 -28.71
CA GLY A 143 -2.78 -16.60 -27.84
C GLY A 143 -2.45 -16.72 -26.35
N LEU A 144 -1.24 -16.31 -25.93
CA LEU A 144 -0.77 -16.48 -24.55
C LEU A 144 -1.08 -15.27 -23.65
N VAL A 145 -1.74 -14.25 -24.17
CA VAL A 145 -2.01 -12.97 -23.50
C VAL A 145 -3.06 -13.15 -22.41
N ASN A 146 -2.83 -12.54 -21.24
CA ASN A 146 -3.80 -12.50 -20.14
C ASN A 146 -3.76 -11.15 -19.42
N ASP A 147 -4.59 -10.97 -18.38
CA ASP A 147 -4.66 -9.72 -17.61
C ASP A 147 -3.31 -9.28 -17.01
N LYS A 148 -2.46 -10.24 -16.63
CA LYS A 148 -1.12 -9.92 -16.12
C LYS A 148 -0.24 -9.34 -17.22
N THR A 149 -0.39 -9.80 -18.46
CA THR A 149 0.27 -9.23 -19.65
C THR A 149 -0.16 -7.78 -19.85
N PHE A 150 -1.47 -7.49 -19.86
CA PHE A 150 -1.99 -6.13 -20.00
C PHE A 150 -1.41 -5.18 -18.93
N ARG A 151 -1.38 -5.61 -17.67
CA ARG A 151 -0.80 -4.81 -16.58
C ARG A 151 0.69 -4.52 -16.78
N ILE A 152 1.49 -5.54 -17.13
CA ILE A 152 2.94 -5.37 -17.34
C ILE A 152 3.20 -4.44 -18.52
N VAL A 153 2.52 -4.67 -19.64
CA VAL A 153 2.69 -3.92 -20.88
C VAL A 153 2.30 -2.46 -20.72
N LEU A 154 1.10 -2.21 -20.21
CA LEU A 154 0.60 -0.85 -20.12
C LEU A 154 1.32 -0.04 -19.04
N LYS A 155 1.71 -0.66 -17.92
CA LYS A 155 2.59 -0.01 -16.94
C LYS A 155 3.94 0.37 -17.57
N THR A 156 4.56 -0.54 -18.31
CA THR A 156 5.87 -0.31 -18.92
C THR A 156 5.82 0.81 -19.96
N LEU A 157 4.84 0.77 -20.86
CA LEU A 157 4.65 1.77 -21.90
C LEU A 157 4.24 3.14 -21.31
N ALA A 158 3.38 3.16 -20.28
CA ALA A 158 3.03 4.39 -19.57
C ALA A 158 4.26 5.04 -18.90
N LEU A 159 5.09 4.26 -18.19
CA LEU A 159 6.35 4.76 -17.61
C LEU A 159 7.35 5.25 -18.66
N ALA A 160 7.32 4.67 -19.87
CA ALA A 160 8.10 5.13 -21.01
C ALA A 160 7.49 6.33 -21.75
N ARG A 161 6.31 6.81 -21.33
CA ARG A 161 5.50 7.86 -21.98
C ARG A 161 5.07 7.54 -23.42
N GLU A 162 4.98 6.25 -23.74
CA GLU A 162 4.57 5.73 -25.05
C GLU A 162 3.04 5.56 -25.12
N LEU A 163 2.29 6.63 -24.88
CA LEU A 163 0.82 6.56 -24.72
C LEU A 163 0.10 6.05 -25.98
N LYS A 164 0.64 6.35 -27.16
CA LYS A 164 0.13 5.81 -28.42
C LYS A 164 0.27 4.28 -28.48
N LYS A 165 1.39 3.74 -27.99
CA LYS A 165 1.60 2.28 -27.91
C LYS A 165 0.70 1.65 -26.83
N CYS A 166 0.35 2.36 -25.76
CA CYS A 166 -0.64 1.86 -24.78
C CYS A 166 -2.00 1.57 -25.43
N VAL A 167 -2.53 2.52 -26.21
CA VAL A 167 -3.80 2.33 -26.94
C VAL A 167 -3.61 1.32 -28.07
N GLY A 168 -2.49 1.41 -28.80
CA GLY A 168 -2.11 0.47 -29.85
C GLY A 168 -2.03 -0.97 -29.38
N PHE A 169 -1.68 -1.21 -28.12
CA PHE A 169 -1.62 -2.56 -27.56
C PHE A 169 -3.02 -3.20 -27.51
N PHE A 170 -4.06 -2.45 -27.15
CA PHE A 170 -5.44 -2.97 -27.22
C PHE A 170 -5.87 -3.31 -28.65
N HIS A 171 -5.55 -2.43 -29.61
CA HIS A 171 -5.82 -2.71 -31.02
C HIS A 171 -5.11 -3.98 -31.51
N LEU A 172 -3.82 -4.13 -31.16
CA LEU A 172 -3.02 -5.30 -31.48
C LEU A 172 -3.59 -6.58 -30.86
N MET A 173 -3.99 -6.54 -29.58
CA MET A 173 -4.59 -7.72 -28.94
C MET A 173 -5.96 -8.08 -29.54
N ASN A 174 -6.72 -7.08 -29.99
CA ASN A 174 -7.96 -7.31 -30.72
C ASN A 174 -7.72 -7.97 -32.08
N GLU A 175 -6.67 -7.61 -32.83
CA GLU A 175 -6.28 -8.30 -34.07
C GLU A 175 -6.00 -9.79 -33.85
N PHE A 176 -5.49 -10.17 -32.67
CA PHE A 176 -5.26 -11.56 -32.28
C PHE A 176 -6.47 -12.25 -31.61
N GLY A 177 -7.65 -11.62 -31.62
CA GLY A 177 -8.89 -12.23 -31.14
C GLY A 177 -9.12 -12.17 -29.63
N VAL A 178 -8.30 -11.43 -28.87
CA VAL A 178 -8.55 -11.18 -27.43
C VAL A 178 -9.78 -10.27 -27.24
N GLY A 179 -10.03 -9.40 -28.23
CA GLY A 179 -11.13 -8.44 -28.21
C GLY A 179 -10.92 -7.28 -27.25
N TYR A 180 -11.89 -6.38 -27.20
CA TYR A 180 -11.95 -5.33 -26.20
C TYR A 180 -12.93 -5.71 -25.09
N THR A 181 -12.46 -5.70 -23.84
CA THR A 181 -13.31 -6.03 -22.69
C THR A 181 -13.25 -4.94 -21.63
N LEU A 182 -14.41 -4.66 -21.03
CA LEU A 182 -14.53 -3.72 -19.90
C LEU A 182 -13.77 -4.22 -18.66
N GLU A 183 -13.73 -5.52 -18.44
CA GLU A 183 -13.00 -6.12 -17.33
C GLU A 183 -11.48 -5.87 -17.44
N THR A 184 -10.89 -6.08 -18.62
CA THR A 184 -9.48 -5.78 -18.87
C THR A 184 -9.20 -4.28 -18.73
N LEU A 185 -10.07 -3.41 -19.28
CA LEU A 185 -9.92 -1.96 -19.11
C LEU A 185 -9.93 -1.56 -17.62
N ASN A 186 -10.88 -2.06 -16.83
CA ASN A 186 -10.97 -1.76 -15.39
C ASN A 186 -9.72 -2.23 -14.62
N LYS A 187 -9.23 -3.44 -14.87
CA LYS A 187 -8.01 -3.99 -14.25
C LYS A 187 -6.76 -3.16 -14.58
N VAL A 188 -6.70 -2.64 -15.80
CA VAL A 188 -5.61 -1.78 -16.26
C VAL A 188 -5.66 -0.42 -15.60
N VAL A 189 -6.84 0.23 -15.61
CA VAL A 189 -7.05 1.55 -14.99
C VAL A 189 -6.76 1.48 -13.49
N GLU A 190 -7.25 0.44 -12.80
CA GLU A 190 -6.90 0.14 -11.41
C GLU A 190 -5.39 0.08 -11.20
N SER A 191 -4.68 -0.72 -12.01
CA SER A 191 -3.23 -0.93 -11.88
C SER A 191 -2.45 0.36 -12.10
N LEU A 192 -2.78 1.12 -13.15
CA LEU A 192 -2.13 2.39 -13.47
C LEU A 192 -2.38 3.44 -12.38
N CYS A 193 -3.60 3.52 -11.85
CA CYS A 193 -3.93 4.43 -10.76
C CYS A 193 -3.15 4.08 -9.48
N LYS A 194 -3.07 2.80 -9.11
CA LYS A 194 -2.26 2.34 -7.96
C LYS A 194 -0.78 2.65 -8.11
N ASP A 195 -0.27 2.65 -9.34
CA ASP A 195 1.10 3.00 -9.69
C ASP A 195 1.34 4.52 -9.86
N LYS A 196 0.34 5.36 -9.54
CA LYS A 196 0.38 6.83 -9.68
C LYS A 196 0.46 7.34 -11.12
N LEU A 197 0.10 6.52 -12.11
CA LEU A 197 0.07 6.83 -13.55
C LEU A 197 -1.35 7.22 -13.98
N VAL A 198 -1.92 8.21 -13.29
CA VAL A 198 -3.35 8.55 -13.39
C VAL A 198 -3.71 9.27 -14.68
N GLU A 199 -2.79 10.08 -15.22
CA GLU A 199 -2.97 10.76 -16.51
C GLU A 199 -2.94 9.76 -17.66
N GLU A 200 -2.07 8.75 -17.57
CA GLU A 200 -1.98 7.66 -18.54
C GLU A 200 -3.22 6.76 -18.47
N ALA A 201 -3.70 6.44 -17.27
CA ALA A 201 -4.95 5.71 -17.08
C ALA A 201 -6.14 6.46 -17.72
N LYS A 202 -6.23 7.77 -17.48
CA LYS A 202 -7.23 8.65 -18.07
C LYS A 202 -7.13 8.68 -19.60
N PHE A 203 -5.92 8.84 -20.13
CA PHE A 203 -5.67 8.86 -21.58
C PHE A 203 -6.14 7.57 -22.25
N VAL A 204 -5.73 6.41 -21.72
CA VAL A 204 -6.11 5.10 -22.27
C VAL A 204 -7.63 4.92 -22.24
N THR A 205 -8.27 5.26 -21.12
CA THR A 205 -9.73 5.15 -20.95
C THR A 205 -10.48 5.94 -22.02
N PHE A 206 -10.15 7.23 -22.19
CA PHE A 206 -10.89 8.07 -23.13
C PHE A 206 -10.55 7.80 -24.59
N LYS A 207 -9.32 7.36 -24.88
CA LYS A 207 -8.95 6.96 -26.25
C LYS A 207 -9.57 5.65 -26.67
N LEU A 208 -9.95 4.77 -25.74
CA LEU A 208 -10.62 3.51 -26.06
C LEU A 208 -12.14 3.57 -25.97
N LYS A 209 -12.73 4.74 -25.66
CA LYS A 209 -14.17 4.91 -25.41
C LYS A 209 -15.06 4.43 -26.57
N GLU A 210 -14.59 4.54 -27.82
CA GLU A 210 -15.34 4.09 -29.00
C GLU A 210 -15.41 2.56 -29.14
N TRP A 211 -14.51 1.82 -28.46
CA TRP A 211 -14.45 0.36 -28.50
C TRP A 211 -14.89 -0.30 -27.18
N VAL A 212 -14.67 0.38 -26.06
CA VAL A 212 -15.10 -0.05 -24.72
C VAL A 212 -15.68 1.15 -23.98
N GLU A 213 -16.98 1.11 -23.72
CA GLU A 213 -17.64 2.14 -22.93
C GLU A 213 -17.20 2.04 -21.45
N PRO A 214 -16.57 3.07 -20.88
CA PRO A 214 -16.26 3.12 -19.46
C PRO A 214 -17.55 3.07 -18.62
N ASN A 215 -17.47 2.47 -17.43
CA ASN A 215 -18.61 2.42 -16.51
C ASN A 215 -18.26 3.05 -15.15
N GLY A 216 -19.20 2.99 -14.21
CA GLY A 216 -18.99 3.48 -12.85
C GLY A 216 -17.75 2.90 -12.15
N VAL A 217 -17.34 1.66 -12.45
CA VAL A 217 -16.10 1.06 -11.91
C VAL A 217 -14.86 1.71 -12.52
N THR A 218 -14.87 2.00 -13.83
CA THR A 218 -13.77 2.71 -14.50
C THR A 218 -13.59 4.10 -13.91
N TYR A 219 -14.67 4.86 -13.77
CA TYR A 219 -14.65 6.20 -13.19
C TYR A 219 -14.25 6.19 -11.72
N LYS A 220 -14.71 5.21 -10.94
CA LYS A 220 -14.28 4.98 -9.55
C LYS A 220 -12.75 4.91 -9.43
N TRP A 221 -12.09 4.11 -10.27
CA TRP A 221 -10.63 3.99 -10.22
C TRP A 221 -9.92 5.28 -10.61
N LEU A 222 -10.40 5.99 -11.62
CA LEU A 222 -9.85 7.29 -12.02
C LEU A 222 -10.00 8.34 -10.89
N ILE A 223 -11.19 8.45 -10.28
CA ILE A 223 -11.44 9.36 -9.16
C ILE A 223 -10.51 9.00 -7.98
N TRP A 224 -10.40 7.71 -7.66
CA TRP A 224 -9.51 7.24 -6.60
C TRP A 224 -8.05 7.62 -6.88
N GLY A 225 -7.59 7.38 -8.11
CA GLY A 225 -6.23 7.69 -8.53
C GLY A 225 -5.93 9.19 -8.41
N PHE A 226 -6.78 10.05 -8.97
CA PHE A 226 -6.60 11.50 -8.90
C PHE A 226 -6.65 12.03 -7.45
N CYS A 227 -7.56 11.51 -6.62
CA CYS A 227 -7.59 11.80 -5.18
C CYS A 227 -6.29 11.41 -4.47
N ASP A 228 -5.68 10.28 -4.85
CA ASP A 228 -4.50 9.71 -4.22
C ASP A 228 -3.18 10.38 -4.67
N VAL A 229 -3.13 10.99 -5.86
CA VAL A 229 -2.04 11.92 -6.24
C VAL A 229 -2.27 13.35 -5.74
N GLY A 230 -3.50 13.67 -5.29
CA GLY A 230 -3.87 14.96 -4.73
C GLY A 230 -4.38 15.98 -5.76
N ASP A 231 -4.62 15.57 -7.01
CA ASP A 231 -5.23 16.41 -8.03
C ASP A 231 -6.76 16.37 -7.92
N LEU A 232 -7.28 17.22 -7.04
CA LEU A 232 -8.72 17.35 -6.81
C LEU A 232 -9.47 18.00 -7.97
N ILE A 233 -8.78 18.73 -8.85
CA ILE A 233 -9.43 19.40 -9.98
C ILE A 233 -9.83 18.35 -11.00
N GLU A 234 -8.89 17.49 -11.38
CA GLU A 234 -9.18 16.38 -12.29
C GLU A 234 -10.13 15.36 -11.65
N ALA A 235 -9.95 15.03 -10.36
CA ALA A 235 -10.89 14.16 -9.65
C ALA A 235 -12.34 14.67 -9.72
N SER A 236 -12.55 15.98 -9.56
CA SER A 236 -13.88 16.61 -9.65
C SER A 236 -14.44 16.60 -11.08
N LYS A 237 -13.59 16.75 -12.10
CA LYS A 237 -14.02 16.64 -13.50
C LYS A 237 -14.49 15.22 -13.83
N ILE A 238 -13.74 14.20 -13.42
CA ILE A 238 -14.14 12.80 -13.62
C ILE A 238 -15.39 12.47 -12.81
N TRP A 239 -15.53 13.00 -11.60
CA TRP A 239 -16.77 12.87 -10.81
C TRP A 239 -17.99 13.43 -11.54
N ASN A 240 -17.90 14.65 -12.08
CA ASN A 240 -19.00 15.26 -12.80
C ASN A 240 -19.32 14.47 -14.07
N LEU A 241 -18.31 14.02 -14.81
CA LEU A 241 -18.51 13.16 -15.97
C LEU A 241 -19.23 11.85 -15.61
N MET A 242 -18.85 11.21 -14.51
CA MET A 242 -19.51 10.00 -14.01
C MET A 242 -21.01 10.25 -13.78
N MET A 243 -21.35 11.39 -13.16
CA MET A 243 -22.74 11.80 -12.93
C MET A 243 -23.49 12.11 -14.23
N ASP A 244 -22.85 12.83 -15.16
CA ASP A 244 -23.44 13.23 -16.45
C ASP A 244 -23.74 12.02 -17.33
N GLU A 245 -22.93 10.96 -17.22
CA GLU A 245 -23.16 9.67 -17.88
C GLU A 245 -24.13 8.75 -17.13
N GLY A 246 -24.76 9.24 -16.05
CA GLY A 246 -25.80 8.54 -15.31
C GLY A 246 -25.29 7.50 -14.30
N PHE A 247 -23.99 7.49 -14.00
CA PHE A 247 -23.42 6.61 -12.98
C PHE A 247 -23.44 7.29 -11.61
N GLU A 248 -24.08 6.68 -10.62
CA GLU A 248 -24.08 7.20 -9.26
C GLU A 248 -22.82 6.78 -8.48
N PRO A 249 -22.09 7.73 -7.86
CA PRO A 249 -20.96 7.44 -6.98
C PRO A 249 -21.39 6.54 -5.83
N ASP A 250 -20.66 5.43 -5.66
CA ASP A 250 -20.81 4.55 -4.51
C ASP A 250 -20.18 5.18 -3.25
N VAL A 251 -20.44 4.56 -2.09
CA VAL A 251 -19.94 5.04 -0.79
C VAL A 251 -18.41 5.13 -0.78
N GLU A 252 -17.71 4.20 -1.44
CA GLU A 252 -16.24 4.17 -1.45
C GLU A 252 -15.66 5.36 -2.23
N VAL A 253 -16.24 5.69 -3.38
CA VAL A 253 -15.86 6.85 -4.21
C VAL A 253 -16.10 8.15 -3.45
N VAL A 254 -17.24 8.27 -2.77
CA VAL A 254 -17.57 9.42 -1.90
C VAL A 254 -16.56 9.54 -0.78
N GLU A 255 -16.30 8.47 -0.02
CA GLU A 255 -15.36 8.47 1.09
C GLU A 255 -13.95 8.85 0.62
N THR A 256 -13.53 8.34 -0.54
CA THR A 256 -12.24 8.68 -1.15
C THR A 256 -12.14 10.17 -1.45
N MET A 257 -13.15 10.75 -2.11
CA MET A 257 -13.24 12.17 -2.39
C MET A 257 -13.22 13.01 -1.11
N MET A 258 -14.01 12.61 -0.10
CA MET A 258 -14.03 13.28 1.21
C MET A 258 -12.67 13.25 1.90
N VAL A 259 -11.98 12.10 1.92
CA VAL A 259 -10.64 11.97 2.50
C VAL A 259 -9.66 12.94 1.82
N ALA A 260 -9.68 13.02 0.49
CA ALA A 260 -8.81 13.90 -0.28
C ALA A 260 -9.11 15.39 -0.03
N LEU A 261 -10.39 15.78 -0.03
CA LEU A 261 -10.83 17.14 0.31
C LEU A 261 -10.44 17.52 1.75
N PHE A 262 -10.61 16.63 2.71
CA PHE A 262 -10.21 16.91 4.08
C PHE A 262 -8.69 17.04 4.25
N LYS A 263 -7.89 16.22 3.54
CA LYS A 263 -6.41 16.30 3.55
C LYS A 263 -5.89 17.62 2.98
N THR A 264 -6.62 18.23 2.04
CA THR A 264 -6.28 19.51 1.40
C THR A 264 -6.94 20.72 2.07
N ASN A 265 -7.51 20.55 3.28
CA ASN A 265 -8.23 21.57 4.05
C ASN A 265 -9.49 22.14 3.37
N LYS A 266 -10.05 21.46 2.36
CA LYS A 266 -11.32 21.84 1.70
C LYS A 266 -12.54 21.26 2.42
N TYR A 267 -12.70 21.65 3.67
CA TYR A 267 -13.69 21.05 4.58
C TYR A 267 -15.14 21.26 4.16
N ASP A 268 -15.48 22.44 3.67
CA ASP A 268 -16.87 22.78 3.35
C ASP A 268 -17.32 22.02 2.09
N GLU A 269 -16.42 21.82 1.13
CA GLU A 269 -16.63 20.94 -0.03
C GLU A 269 -16.81 19.47 0.41
N ALA A 270 -15.94 18.96 1.30
CA ALA A 270 -16.08 17.60 1.83
C ALA A 270 -17.44 17.41 2.54
N MET A 271 -17.89 18.43 3.27
CA MET A 271 -19.17 18.40 3.96
C MET A 271 -20.34 18.42 2.97
N LYS A 272 -20.26 19.19 1.88
CA LYS A 272 -21.27 19.17 0.80
C LYS A 272 -21.38 17.78 0.16
N VAL A 273 -20.26 17.12 -0.12
CA VAL A 273 -20.22 15.74 -0.66
C VAL A 273 -20.90 14.75 0.29
N PHE A 274 -20.63 14.85 1.59
CA PHE A 274 -21.32 14.01 2.58
C PHE A 274 -22.81 14.31 2.70
N GLN A 275 -23.21 15.59 2.67
CA GLN A 275 -24.63 15.96 2.71
C GLN A 275 -25.39 15.46 1.47
N MET A 276 -24.76 15.50 0.29
CA MET A 276 -25.32 14.92 -0.92
C MET A 276 -25.65 13.43 -0.72
N MET A 277 -24.73 12.67 -0.12
CA MET A 277 -24.98 11.25 0.21
C MET A 277 -26.05 11.06 1.28
N ARG A 278 -26.08 11.89 2.32
CA ARG A 278 -27.12 11.84 3.35
C ARG A 278 -28.52 12.05 2.78
N VAL A 279 -28.68 12.93 1.79
CA VAL A 279 -29.99 13.20 1.18
C VAL A 279 -30.40 12.09 0.21
N LYS A 280 -29.48 11.58 -0.62
CA LYS A 280 -29.82 10.63 -1.69
C LYS A 280 -29.75 9.16 -1.27
N ARG A 281 -28.80 8.80 -0.39
CA ARG A 281 -28.38 7.42 -0.13
C ARG A 281 -28.07 7.20 1.36
N MET A 282 -28.94 7.73 2.23
CA MET A 282 -28.75 7.67 3.68
C MET A 282 -28.52 6.25 4.19
N THR A 283 -29.28 5.28 3.65
CA THR A 283 -29.21 3.85 4.02
C THR A 283 -27.82 3.26 3.82
N ASP A 284 -27.07 3.78 2.85
CA ASP A 284 -25.78 3.22 2.43
C ASP A 284 -24.64 3.74 3.31
N LEU A 285 -24.85 4.83 4.04
CA LEU A 285 -23.88 5.37 4.97
C LEU A 285 -23.72 4.44 6.17
N GLY A 286 -22.54 3.83 6.29
CA GLY A 286 -22.16 2.95 7.38
C GLY A 286 -21.19 3.58 8.37
N LEU A 287 -20.62 2.74 9.24
CA LEU A 287 -19.67 3.14 10.28
C LEU A 287 -18.45 3.88 9.71
N SER A 288 -17.93 3.47 8.54
CA SER A 288 -16.78 4.11 7.88
C SER A 288 -17.05 5.59 7.56
N SER A 289 -18.23 5.89 7.03
CA SER A 289 -18.60 7.23 6.60
C SER A 289 -18.77 8.17 7.80
N TYR A 290 -19.47 7.71 8.85
CA TYR A 290 -19.60 8.46 10.11
C TYR A 290 -18.25 8.68 10.80
N ARG A 291 -17.44 7.63 10.91
CA ARG A 291 -16.10 7.72 11.49
C ARG A 291 -15.25 8.78 10.78
N LEU A 292 -15.32 8.84 9.45
CA LEU A 292 -14.58 9.81 8.66
C LEU A 292 -14.97 11.25 9.02
N VAL A 293 -16.27 11.58 9.04
CA VAL A 293 -16.73 12.94 9.38
C VAL A 293 -16.47 13.28 10.84
N ILE A 294 -16.73 12.36 11.77
CA ILE A 294 -16.46 12.53 13.21
C ILE A 294 -14.98 12.83 13.43
N LYS A 295 -14.07 12.03 12.83
CA LYS A 295 -12.62 12.23 12.92
C LYS A 295 -12.21 13.63 12.54
N TRP A 296 -12.74 14.14 11.41
CA TRP A 296 -12.36 15.45 10.89
C TRP A 296 -13.01 16.61 11.64
N MET A 297 -14.27 16.46 12.07
CA MET A 297 -14.93 17.42 12.97
C MET A 297 -14.19 17.54 14.30
N CYS A 298 -13.81 16.42 14.92
CA CYS A 298 -12.99 16.40 16.14
C CYS A 298 -11.62 17.06 15.93
N LYS A 299 -10.95 16.80 14.80
CA LYS A 299 -9.67 17.44 14.48
C LYS A 299 -9.77 18.96 14.37
N ARG A 300 -10.86 19.49 13.81
CA ARG A 300 -11.15 20.94 13.72
C ARG A 300 -11.74 21.53 15.00
N GLY A 301 -11.99 20.73 16.02
CA GLY A 301 -12.64 21.17 17.25
C GLY A 301 -14.13 21.46 17.11
N LYS A 302 -14.79 21.02 16.03
CA LYS A 302 -16.26 21.12 15.85
C LYS A 302 -16.97 19.99 16.61
N ILE A 303 -16.80 19.95 17.94
CA ILE A 303 -17.17 18.80 18.76
C ILE A 303 -18.69 18.61 18.84
N GLU A 304 -19.48 19.68 18.93
CA GLU A 304 -20.95 19.53 18.95
C GLU A 304 -21.49 18.92 17.65
N GLN A 305 -20.91 19.27 16.50
CA GLN A 305 -21.27 18.65 15.23
C GLN A 305 -20.84 17.17 15.19
N ALA A 306 -19.66 16.84 15.72
CA ALA A 306 -19.19 15.46 15.82
C ALA A 306 -20.10 14.60 16.71
N ASN A 307 -20.55 15.14 17.85
CA ASN A 307 -21.50 14.50 18.73
C ASN A 307 -22.87 14.32 18.05
N GLY A 308 -23.34 15.31 17.29
CA GLY A 308 -24.56 15.18 16.48
C GLY A 308 -24.46 14.03 15.47
N MET A 309 -23.33 13.90 14.76
CA MET A 309 -23.09 12.78 13.85
C MET A 309 -23.01 11.43 14.58
N PHE A 310 -22.44 11.41 15.79
CA PHE A 310 -22.35 10.20 16.61
C PHE A 310 -23.72 9.74 17.13
N GLU A 311 -24.57 10.65 17.57
CA GLU A 311 -25.93 10.31 18.01
C GLU A 311 -26.82 9.90 16.84
N GLU A 312 -26.69 10.54 15.67
CA GLU A 312 -27.37 10.10 14.44
C GLU A 312 -26.97 8.66 14.05
N MET A 313 -25.67 8.35 14.10
CA MET A 313 -25.16 7.00 13.86
C MET A 313 -25.80 5.98 14.83
N ARG A 314 -25.90 6.32 16.13
CA ARG A 314 -26.52 5.45 17.14
C ARG A 314 -28.02 5.29 16.95
N GLN A 315 -28.74 6.36 16.59
CA GLN A 315 -30.18 6.31 16.29
C GLN A 315 -30.49 5.41 15.09
N ARG A 316 -29.55 5.29 14.16
CA ARG A 316 -29.61 4.37 13.02
C ARG A 316 -29.24 2.92 13.36
N GLY A 317 -28.92 2.62 14.62
CA GLY A 317 -28.49 1.29 15.04
C GLY A 317 -27.09 0.91 14.57
N ILE A 318 -26.28 1.87 14.11
CA ILE A 318 -24.90 1.61 13.71
C ILE A 318 -24.03 1.64 14.97
N GLU A 319 -23.50 0.48 15.34
CA GLU A 319 -22.70 0.34 16.56
C GLU A 319 -21.31 0.99 16.40
N ALA A 320 -20.90 1.73 17.44
CA ALA A 320 -19.60 2.39 17.46
C ALA A 320 -18.51 1.41 17.90
N ASP A 321 -17.47 1.25 17.09
CA ASP A 321 -16.28 0.52 17.51
C ASP A 321 -15.35 1.39 18.37
N ASN A 322 -14.39 0.74 19.03
CA ASN A 322 -13.38 1.39 19.87
C ASN A 322 -12.63 2.53 19.16
N LEU A 323 -12.37 2.39 17.85
CA LEU A 323 -11.77 3.45 17.05
C LEU A 323 -12.68 4.68 16.97
N THR A 324 -13.97 4.50 16.71
CA THR A 324 -14.93 5.62 16.66
C THR A 324 -15.11 6.27 18.02
N LEU A 325 -15.23 5.48 19.09
CA LEU A 325 -15.30 5.98 20.47
C LEU A 325 -14.05 6.77 20.85
N SER A 326 -12.85 6.32 20.45
CA SER A 326 -11.61 7.03 20.72
C SER A 326 -11.58 8.45 20.12
N LEU A 327 -12.23 8.65 18.97
CA LEU A 327 -12.31 9.96 18.30
C LEU A 327 -13.22 10.92 19.05
N ILE A 328 -14.34 10.42 19.59
CA ILE A 328 -15.27 11.18 20.42
C ILE A 328 -14.63 11.53 21.76
N ILE A 329 -14.03 10.55 22.44
CA ILE A 329 -13.27 10.75 23.70
C ILE A 329 -12.20 11.82 23.51
N TYR A 330 -11.38 11.70 22.45
CA TYR A 330 -10.38 12.71 22.12
C TYR A 330 -11.00 14.09 21.86
N GLY A 331 -12.12 14.15 21.13
CA GLY A 331 -12.85 15.38 20.83
C GLY A 331 -13.36 16.09 22.09
N LEU A 332 -14.03 15.34 22.97
CA LEU A 332 -14.53 15.82 24.26
C LEU A 332 -13.40 16.36 25.15
N LEU A 333 -12.30 15.60 25.28
CA LEU A 333 -11.13 16.04 26.01
C LEU A 333 -10.51 17.30 25.39
N ALA A 334 -10.43 17.40 24.06
CA ALA A 334 -9.89 18.60 23.41
C ALA A 334 -10.71 19.88 23.68
N ARG A 335 -11.96 19.76 24.15
CA ARG A 335 -12.81 20.88 24.60
C ARG A 335 -12.92 21.00 26.13
N GLY A 336 -12.18 20.19 26.89
CA GLY A 336 -12.23 20.20 28.35
C GLY A 336 -13.46 19.50 28.95
N ARG A 337 -14.26 18.78 28.16
CA ARG A 337 -15.42 17.97 28.63
C ARG A 337 -14.93 16.64 29.20
N ILE A 338 -14.12 16.71 30.27
CA ILE A 338 -13.39 15.57 30.83
C ILE A 338 -14.34 14.51 31.39
N ARG A 339 -15.36 14.91 32.17
CA ARG A 339 -16.31 13.99 32.81
C ARG A 339 -17.02 13.10 31.80
N GLU A 340 -17.44 13.66 30.68
CA GLU A 340 -18.14 12.92 29.62
C GLU A 340 -17.21 11.97 28.89
N ALA A 341 -15.96 12.36 28.64
CA ALA A 341 -14.97 11.50 28.02
C ALA A 341 -14.70 10.24 28.87
N TYR A 342 -14.58 10.40 30.20
CA TYR A 342 -14.44 9.27 31.13
C TYR A 342 -15.72 8.46 31.22
N SER A 343 -16.91 9.09 31.27
CA SER A 343 -18.19 8.37 31.27
C SER A 343 -18.36 7.46 30.05
N ILE A 344 -17.93 7.89 28.86
CA ILE A 344 -17.92 7.03 27.67
C ILE A 344 -16.91 5.89 27.85
N THR A 345 -15.71 6.20 28.32
CA THR A 345 -14.64 5.20 28.52
C THR A 345 -15.07 4.10 29.50
N ASP A 346 -15.72 4.47 30.60
CA ASP A 346 -16.15 3.56 31.67
C ASP A 346 -17.24 2.57 31.20
N ARG A 347 -17.96 2.92 30.12
CA ARG A 347 -18.96 2.06 29.48
C ARG A 347 -18.36 1.07 28.47
N ILE A 348 -17.07 1.18 28.17
CA ILE A 348 -16.38 0.27 27.26
C ILE A 348 -15.88 -0.92 28.08
N GLU A 349 -16.45 -2.10 27.85
CA GLU A 349 -16.05 -3.33 28.56
C GLU A 349 -14.57 -3.68 28.29
N ASN A 350 -14.18 -3.65 27.01
CA ASN A 350 -12.86 -4.05 26.54
C ASN A 350 -12.18 -2.90 25.76
N PRO A 351 -11.65 -1.86 26.46
CA PRO A 351 -10.98 -0.75 25.80
C PRO A 351 -9.67 -1.23 25.16
N ASP A 352 -9.56 -1.01 23.86
CA ASP A 352 -8.34 -1.33 23.10
C ASP A 352 -7.33 -0.17 23.13
N ILE A 353 -6.24 -0.36 22.40
CA ILE A 353 -5.20 0.66 22.26
C ILE A 353 -5.71 2.00 21.68
N ASN A 354 -6.74 1.99 20.83
CA ASN A 354 -7.29 3.20 20.24
C ASN A 354 -7.98 4.05 21.31
N VAL A 355 -8.77 3.44 22.20
CA VAL A 355 -9.44 4.15 23.31
C VAL A 355 -8.41 4.84 24.20
N TYR A 356 -7.38 4.10 24.65
CA TYR A 356 -6.31 4.67 25.46
C TYR A 356 -5.52 5.76 24.73
N HIS A 357 -5.24 5.58 23.43
CA HIS A 357 -4.62 6.64 22.62
C HIS A 357 -5.52 7.88 22.52
N GLY A 358 -6.83 7.72 22.40
CA GLY A 358 -7.80 8.81 22.42
C GLY A 358 -7.71 9.64 23.71
N LEU A 359 -7.72 8.95 24.86
CA LEU A 359 -7.55 9.56 26.19
C LEU A 359 -6.22 10.28 26.33
N ILE A 360 -5.11 9.57 26.11
CA ILE A 360 -3.75 10.11 26.25
C ILE A 360 -3.62 11.33 25.35
N LYS A 361 -3.99 11.24 24.07
CA LYS A 361 -3.86 12.35 23.11
C LYS A 361 -4.72 13.55 23.50
N GLY A 362 -5.92 13.32 24.05
CA GLY A 362 -6.83 14.35 24.54
C GLY A 362 -6.25 15.09 25.75
N LEU A 363 -5.80 14.34 26.77
CA LEU A 363 -5.18 14.88 27.98
C LEU A 363 -3.89 15.66 27.66
N LEU A 364 -3.08 15.15 26.74
CA LEU A 364 -1.89 15.87 26.27
C LEU A 364 -2.23 17.17 25.55
N ARG A 365 -3.37 17.25 24.84
CA ARG A 365 -3.86 18.53 24.28
C ARG A 365 -4.29 19.52 25.37
N LEU A 366 -4.81 19.03 26.48
CA LEU A 366 -5.12 19.82 27.67
C LEU A 366 -3.89 20.17 28.53
N ARG A 367 -2.67 19.80 28.09
CA ARG A 367 -1.42 19.96 28.86
C ARG A 367 -1.41 19.21 30.19
N LYS A 368 -2.22 18.15 30.32
CA LYS A 368 -2.32 17.27 31.49
C LYS A 368 -1.44 16.03 31.31
N ALA A 369 -0.12 16.22 31.23
CA ALA A 369 0.82 15.14 30.93
C ALA A 369 0.84 14.04 32.01
N SER A 370 0.69 14.40 33.28
CA SER A 370 0.64 13.44 34.40
C SER A 370 -0.62 12.57 34.37
N GLU A 371 -1.80 13.13 34.10
CA GLU A 371 -3.03 12.35 33.91
C GLU A 371 -2.90 11.40 32.69
N ALA A 372 -2.24 11.85 31.62
CA ALA A 372 -1.96 10.98 30.47
C ALA A 372 -1.05 9.79 30.83
N THR A 373 -0.07 10.00 31.72
CA THR A 373 0.77 8.92 32.26
C THR A 373 -0.03 7.96 33.14
N GLN A 374 -1.02 8.44 33.91
CA GLN A 374 -1.92 7.58 34.67
C GLN A 374 -2.75 6.68 33.75
N VAL A 375 -3.30 7.23 32.66
CA VAL A 375 -4.01 6.43 31.64
C VAL A 375 -3.09 5.38 31.02
N PHE A 376 -1.82 5.72 30.76
CA PHE A 376 -0.83 4.75 30.28
C PHE A 376 -0.56 3.62 31.28
N ARG A 377 -0.48 3.92 32.58
CA ARG A 377 -0.33 2.89 33.62
C ARG A 377 -1.57 1.99 33.69
N GLU A 378 -2.76 2.55 33.57
CA GLU A 378 -4.01 1.79 33.54
C GLU A 378 -4.09 0.88 32.30
N MET A 379 -3.72 1.39 31.13
CA MET A 379 -3.61 0.60 29.89
C MET A 379 -2.79 -0.68 30.10
N ILE A 380 -1.63 -0.55 30.73
CA ILE A 380 -0.75 -1.67 31.06
C ILE A 380 -1.37 -2.60 32.10
N LYS A 381 -1.97 -2.04 33.15
CA LYS A 381 -2.62 -2.80 34.23
C LYS A 381 -3.73 -3.70 33.68
N ARG A 382 -4.48 -3.21 32.68
CA ARG A 382 -5.52 -3.99 31.97
C ARG A 382 -4.97 -4.91 30.88
N GLY A 383 -3.65 -5.07 30.76
CA GLY A 383 -3.02 -5.96 29.78
C GLY A 383 -2.99 -5.42 28.35
N CYS A 384 -3.32 -4.15 28.12
CA CYS A 384 -3.22 -3.54 26.80
C CYS A 384 -1.77 -3.10 26.52
N GLU A 385 -1.12 -3.72 25.53
CA GLU A 385 0.31 -3.53 25.32
C GLU A 385 0.60 -2.21 24.58
N PRO A 386 1.47 -1.32 25.11
CA PRO A 386 1.83 -0.08 24.45
C PRO A 386 2.70 -0.31 23.21
N ILE A 387 2.40 0.37 22.11
CA ILE A 387 3.23 0.39 20.89
C ILE A 387 4.14 1.62 20.86
N MET A 388 5.07 1.66 19.90
CA MET A 388 5.96 2.81 19.67
C MET A 388 5.23 4.15 19.69
N HIS A 389 4.07 4.23 19.06
CA HIS A 389 3.24 5.43 19.04
C HIS A 389 2.85 5.92 20.44
N THR A 390 2.54 5.02 21.38
CA THR A 390 2.19 5.37 22.77
C THR A 390 3.35 6.11 23.46
N TYR A 391 4.56 5.56 23.37
CA TYR A 391 5.76 6.16 23.97
C TYR A 391 6.07 7.52 23.33
N ILE A 392 5.98 7.61 21.99
CA ILE A 392 6.18 8.86 21.25
C ILE A 392 5.17 9.92 21.72
N MET A 393 3.89 9.56 21.88
CA MET A 393 2.85 10.49 22.34
C MET A 393 3.19 11.06 23.72
N LEU A 394 3.54 10.21 24.69
CA LEU A 394 3.84 10.65 26.05
C LEU A 394 5.13 11.48 26.12
N LEU A 395 6.18 11.08 25.38
CA LEU A 395 7.42 11.86 25.23
C LEU A 395 7.11 13.23 24.63
N GLN A 396 6.31 13.29 23.55
CA GLN A 396 5.83 14.55 22.98
C GLN A 396 4.96 15.35 23.94
N GLY A 397 4.27 14.71 24.87
CA GLY A 397 3.50 15.34 25.92
C GLY A 397 4.37 16.12 26.90
N HIS A 398 5.37 15.43 27.46
CA HIS A 398 6.30 15.97 28.46
C HIS A 398 7.33 16.95 27.86
N LEU A 399 7.81 16.69 26.64
CA LEU A 399 8.90 17.45 26.00
C LEU A 399 8.40 18.40 24.89
N GLY A 400 7.16 18.23 24.43
CA GLY A 400 6.45 19.03 23.41
C GLY A 400 6.89 18.84 21.94
N LYS A 401 6.15 19.46 21.01
CA LYS A 401 6.11 19.06 19.57
C LYS A 401 7.10 19.72 18.57
N ARG A 402 8.20 20.37 18.98
CA ARG A 402 9.04 21.14 18.02
C ARG A 402 9.94 20.21 17.18
N GLY A 403 9.82 20.24 15.83
CA GLY A 403 10.60 19.39 14.91
C GLY A 403 10.53 19.67 13.40
N ARG A 404 11.68 19.91 12.74
CA ARG A 404 12.06 19.70 11.31
C ARG A 404 13.30 18.77 11.37
N LYS A 405 13.46 17.87 10.41
CA LYS A 405 14.45 16.78 10.40
C LYS A 405 15.89 17.29 10.27
N GLY A 406 16.76 16.96 11.22
CA GLY A 406 18.23 17.06 11.10
C GLY A 406 18.88 15.71 10.73
N HIS A 407 20.14 15.72 10.30
CA HIS A 407 20.85 14.54 9.80
C HIS A 407 21.70 13.80 10.86
N ASP A 408 22.06 14.44 11.98
CA ASP A 408 22.89 13.85 13.04
C ASP A 408 22.06 13.40 14.28
N PRO A 409 22.13 12.13 14.73
CA PRO A 409 21.37 11.59 15.86
C PRO A 409 21.82 12.04 17.28
N LEU A 410 23.12 12.20 17.55
CA LEU A 410 23.63 12.44 18.92
C LEU A 410 23.33 13.86 19.40
N VAL A 411 23.39 14.81 18.47
CA VAL A 411 23.14 16.23 18.70
C VAL A 411 21.64 16.51 19.03
N ASN A 412 20.75 15.58 18.70
CA ASN A 412 19.32 15.69 19.02
C ASN A 412 19.00 15.43 20.50
N PHE A 413 19.82 14.65 21.22
CA PHE A 413 19.57 14.34 22.63
C PHE A 413 19.67 15.59 23.51
N ASP A 414 20.70 16.40 23.29
CA ASP A 414 20.96 17.65 23.99
C ASP A 414 19.83 18.66 23.78
N SER A 415 19.28 18.70 22.57
CA SER A 415 18.18 19.60 22.19
C SER A 415 16.85 19.25 22.86
N ILE A 416 16.64 17.97 23.20
CA ILE A 416 15.51 17.53 24.02
C ILE A 416 15.68 18.00 25.45
N PHE A 417 16.86 17.77 26.01
CA PHE A 417 17.14 18.07 27.41
C PHE A 417 16.97 19.58 27.65
N VAL A 418 17.54 20.40 26.77
CA VAL A 418 17.36 21.85 26.75
C VAL A 418 15.91 22.25 26.50
N GLY A 419 15.26 21.70 25.47
CA GLY A 419 13.87 22.05 25.14
C GLY A 419 12.85 21.65 26.22
N GLY A 420 13.13 20.56 26.94
CA GLY A 420 12.38 20.09 28.11
C GLY A 420 12.58 21.01 29.31
N LEU A 421 13.82 21.39 29.63
CA LEU A 421 14.13 22.34 30.69
C LEU A 421 13.45 23.71 30.46
N ILE A 422 13.45 24.23 29.23
CA ILE A 422 12.78 25.48 28.88
C ILE A 422 11.26 25.39 29.07
N LYS A 423 10.61 24.30 28.64
CA LYS A 423 9.15 24.12 28.83
C LYS A 423 8.77 23.86 30.29
N ALA A 424 9.68 23.30 31.07
CA ALA A 424 9.53 23.12 32.50
C ALA A 424 9.83 24.40 33.33
N GLY A 425 10.08 25.54 32.67
CA GLY A 425 10.35 26.83 33.34
C GLY A 425 11.78 26.98 33.87
N LYS A 426 12.68 26.01 33.61
CA LYS A 426 14.08 25.98 34.06
C LYS A 426 15.01 26.55 33.00
N THR A 427 14.80 27.84 32.69
CA THR A 427 15.50 28.53 31.59
C THR A 427 16.99 28.71 31.88
N LEU A 428 17.39 28.93 33.14
CA LEU A 428 18.79 29.17 33.50
C LEU A 428 19.67 27.93 33.31
N GLU A 429 19.16 26.76 33.71
CA GLU A 429 19.83 25.47 33.56
C GLU A 429 19.91 25.06 32.09
N ALA A 430 18.84 25.34 31.32
CA ALA A 430 18.85 25.15 29.88
C ALA A 430 19.95 25.99 29.22
N THR A 431 20.07 27.28 29.58
CA THR A 431 21.10 28.17 29.05
C THR A 431 22.51 27.71 29.41
N LYS A 432 22.77 27.32 30.67
CA LYS A 432 24.07 26.78 31.10
C LYS A 432 24.45 25.46 30.42
N TYR A 433 23.46 24.65 30.05
CA TYR A 433 23.67 23.43 29.29
C TYR A 433 23.99 23.73 27.82
N VAL A 434 23.22 24.63 27.20
CA VAL A 434 23.45 25.14 25.83
C VAL A 434 24.82 25.79 25.69
N GLU A 435 25.22 26.64 26.63
CA GLU A 435 26.54 27.29 26.62
C GLU A 435 27.69 26.27 26.64
N ARG A 436 27.53 25.16 27.37
CA ARG A 436 28.52 24.08 27.40
C ARG A 436 28.56 23.27 26.10
N THR A 437 27.41 23.04 25.46
CA THR A 437 27.33 22.33 24.18
C THR A 437 27.81 23.19 23.01
N MET A 438 27.49 24.48 23.00
CA MET A 438 27.96 25.45 21.99
C MET A 438 29.47 25.69 22.07
N LYS A 439 30.05 25.72 23.28
CA LYS A 439 31.51 25.74 23.45
C LYS A 439 32.20 24.49 22.88
N GLY A 440 31.46 23.41 22.65
CA GLY A 440 31.91 22.20 21.94
C GLY A 440 31.65 22.19 20.43
N GLY A 441 31.09 23.25 19.85
CA GLY A 441 31.00 23.43 18.39
C GLY A 441 29.80 22.78 17.67
N MET A 442 28.73 22.37 18.37
CA MET A 442 27.57 21.71 17.74
C MET A 442 26.37 22.64 17.52
N GLU A 443 25.75 22.60 16.33
CA GLU A 443 24.45 23.25 16.05
C GLU A 443 23.28 22.49 16.69
N VAL A 444 22.22 23.19 17.13
CA VAL A 444 21.06 22.61 17.83
C VAL A 444 20.03 22.00 16.84
N PRO A 445 19.91 20.67 16.72
CA PRO A 445 19.00 19.98 15.81
C PRO A 445 17.79 19.40 16.56
N ARG A 446 16.72 19.08 15.84
CA ARG A 446 15.40 18.83 16.45
C ARG A 446 15.12 17.35 16.63
N PHE A 447 14.44 16.99 17.72
CA PHE A 447 14.22 15.61 18.14
C PHE A 447 13.26 14.81 17.25
N ASP A 448 13.79 13.76 16.65
CA ASP A 448 13.02 12.71 15.99
C ASP A 448 12.79 11.56 16.99
N TYR A 449 11.61 11.55 17.60
CA TYR A 449 11.19 10.54 18.57
C TYR A 449 11.29 9.10 18.00
N SER A 450 11.03 8.92 16.71
CA SER A 450 11.06 7.60 16.06
C SER A 450 12.49 7.12 15.86
N LYS A 451 13.38 7.98 15.37
CA LYS A 451 14.81 7.64 15.24
C LYS A 451 15.46 7.38 16.58
N PHE A 452 15.18 8.21 17.59
CA PHE A 452 15.73 8.01 18.94
C PHE A 452 15.36 6.64 19.50
N LEU A 453 14.07 6.29 19.49
CA LEU A 453 13.65 5.01 20.03
C LEU A 453 14.18 3.81 19.21
N HIS A 454 14.42 3.99 17.91
CA HIS A 454 15.02 2.97 17.03
C HIS A 454 16.52 2.78 17.29
N TYR A 455 17.30 3.86 17.36
CA TYR A 455 18.75 3.76 17.57
C TYR A 455 19.11 3.16 18.91
N TYR A 456 18.29 3.43 19.94
CA TYR A 456 18.49 2.92 21.28
C TYR A 456 17.60 1.71 21.59
N SER A 457 17.19 0.93 20.58
CA SER A 457 16.40 -0.29 20.83
C SER A 457 17.25 -1.52 21.14
N ASN A 458 18.57 -1.39 21.30
CA ASN A 458 19.53 -2.47 21.59
C ASN A 458 19.85 -2.57 23.10
N GLU A 459 20.67 -3.56 23.51
CA GLU A 459 21.08 -3.71 24.92
C GLU A 459 21.77 -2.46 25.50
N GLU A 460 22.59 -1.77 24.71
CA GLU A 460 23.22 -0.50 25.08
C GLU A 460 22.18 0.62 25.29
N GLY A 461 21.08 0.59 24.56
CA GLY A 461 19.95 1.48 24.74
C GLY A 461 19.24 1.28 26.09
N VAL A 462 19.24 0.05 26.63
CA VAL A 462 18.60 -0.26 27.92
C VAL A 462 19.33 0.43 29.08
N THR A 463 20.66 0.40 29.09
CA THR A 463 21.47 1.09 30.10
C THR A 463 21.31 2.60 29.99
N MET A 464 21.33 3.12 28.75
CA MET A 464 21.08 4.54 28.49
C MET A 464 19.70 4.97 29.03
N PHE A 465 18.62 4.24 28.74
CA PHE A 465 17.28 4.60 29.22
C PHE A 465 17.17 4.59 30.75
N LYS A 466 17.89 3.70 31.43
CA LYS A 466 17.97 3.68 32.90
C LYS A 466 18.69 4.92 33.44
N ASP A 467 19.84 5.28 32.85
CA ASP A 467 20.62 6.43 33.30
C ASP A 467 19.88 7.75 33.04
N VAL A 468 19.24 7.86 31.87
CA VAL A 468 18.38 9.02 31.55
C VAL A 468 17.17 9.07 32.46
N SER A 469 16.53 7.93 32.75
CA SER A 469 15.44 7.86 33.74
C SER A 469 15.89 8.40 35.10
N LYS A 470 17.05 7.96 35.61
CA LYS A 470 17.60 8.45 36.89
C LYS A 470 17.80 9.97 36.88
N LYS A 471 18.45 10.50 35.84
CA LYS A 471 18.65 11.95 35.68
C LYS A 471 17.33 12.73 35.58
N LEU A 472 16.32 12.17 34.91
CA LEU A 472 15.00 12.77 34.81
C LEU A 472 14.29 12.85 36.18
N ARG A 473 14.47 11.83 37.03
CA ARG A 473 13.95 11.86 38.42
C ARG A 473 14.61 12.96 39.24
N GLU A 474 15.93 13.12 39.12
CA GLU A 474 16.69 14.18 39.82
C GLU A 474 16.18 15.58 39.48
N VAL A 475 15.72 15.81 38.24
CA VAL A 475 15.16 17.10 37.80
C VAL A 475 13.65 17.24 38.02
N GLY A 476 13.01 16.23 38.63
CA GLY A 476 11.58 16.21 38.97
C GLY A 476 10.65 15.69 37.87
N LEU A 477 11.17 15.13 36.78
CA LEU A 477 10.40 14.59 35.65
C LEU A 477 10.11 13.09 35.83
N PHE A 478 9.45 12.74 36.92
CA PHE A 478 9.18 11.35 37.30
C PHE A 478 8.37 10.57 36.27
N ASP A 479 7.33 11.19 35.71
CA ASP A 479 6.48 10.55 34.70
C ASP A 479 7.29 10.17 33.44
N LEU A 480 8.15 11.08 32.98
CA LEU A 480 9.01 10.86 31.81
C LEU A 480 10.07 9.80 32.07
N ALA A 481 10.64 9.81 33.28
CA ALA A 481 11.58 8.80 33.73
C ALA A 481 10.97 7.40 33.67
N ASP A 482 9.75 7.23 34.21
CA ASP A 482 9.02 5.96 34.19
C ASP A 482 8.76 5.47 32.75
N ILE A 483 8.41 6.38 31.84
CA ILE A 483 8.16 6.07 30.43
C ILE A 483 9.42 5.51 29.76
N LEU A 484 10.56 6.17 29.94
CA LEU A 484 11.84 5.74 29.35
C LEU A 484 12.33 4.43 29.94
N GLU A 485 12.27 4.29 31.25
CA GLU A 485 12.68 3.08 31.96
C GLU A 485 11.87 1.87 31.49
N ARG A 486 10.54 2.01 31.41
CA ARG A 486 9.65 0.94 30.94
C ARG A 486 9.88 0.61 29.47
N TYR A 487 10.19 1.61 28.62
CA TYR A 487 10.55 1.36 27.23
C TYR A 487 11.84 0.54 27.13
N GLY A 488 12.89 0.91 27.88
CA GLY A 488 14.15 0.16 27.94
C GLY A 488 13.95 -1.29 28.37
N GLN A 489 13.17 -1.52 29.43
CA GLN A 489 12.83 -2.89 29.88
C GLN A 489 12.13 -3.70 28.78
N LYS A 490 11.20 -3.08 28.03
CA LYS A 490 10.50 -3.74 26.92
C LYS A 490 11.47 -4.16 25.82
N MET A 491 12.41 -3.30 25.43
CA MET A 491 13.37 -3.62 24.37
C MET A 491 14.33 -4.74 24.77
N ALA A 492 14.81 -4.74 26.02
CA ALA A 492 15.65 -5.82 26.57
C ALA A 492 15.01 -7.21 26.40
N THR A 493 13.70 -7.31 26.59
CA THR A 493 12.98 -8.59 26.44
C THR A 493 12.78 -9.02 24.98
N ARG A 494 12.76 -8.07 24.04
CA ARG A 494 12.62 -8.35 22.60
C ARG A 494 13.93 -8.85 22.00
N ASP A 495 15.05 -8.22 22.34
CA ASP A 495 16.36 -8.63 21.84
C ASP A 495 16.78 -9.99 22.42
N ARG A 496 16.57 -10.22 23.72
CA ARG A 496 16.78 -11.56 24.31
C ARG A 496 15.95 -12.67 23.65
N ARG A 497 14.77 -12.36 23.12
CA ARG A 497 13.96 -13.32 22.33
C ARG A 497 14.52 -13.52 20.93
N ARG A 498 15.09 -12.48 20.33
CA ARG A 498 15.72 -12.53 19.00
C ARG A 498 17.02 -13.32 19.03
N ASP A 499 17.84 -13.13 20.06
CA ASP A 499 19.11 -13.82 20.22
C ASP A 499 18.89 -15.31 20.54
N ARG A 500 17.89 -15.64 21.36
CA ARG A 500 17.46 -17.05 21.59
C ARG A 500 16.90 -17.74 20.35
N ALA A 501 16.38 -17.00 19.38
CA ALA A 501 15.89 -17.58 18.11
C ALA A 501 17.03 -17.78 17.09
N LEU A 502 18.24 -17.31 17.41
CA LEU A 502 19.47 -17.47 16.61
C LEU A 502 20.43 -18.49 17.24
N GLU A 503 20.10 -19.05 18.41
CA GLU A 503 20.80 -20.19 18.99
C GLU A 503 20.29 -21.49 18.31
N PRO A 504 21.18 -22.33 17.75
CA PRO A 504 20.83 -23.49 16.94
C PRO A 504 20.18 -24.65 17.71
#